data_AF-A0A2D7CQU2-F1
#
_entry.id   AF-A0A2D7CQU2-F1
#
_cell.length_a   1.000
_cell.length_b   1.000
_cell.length_c   1.000
_cell.angle_alpha   90.00
_cell.angle_beta   90.00
_cell.angle_gamma   90.00
#
_symmetry.space_group_name_H-M   'P 1'
#
loop_
_entity.id
_entity.type
_entity.pdbx_description
1 polymer ?
#
loop_
_entity_poly.entity_id
_entity_poly.type
_entity_poly.pdbx_seq_one_letter_code
_entity_poly.pdbx_strand_id
1 'polypeptide(L)' 'KTTTNNKNITINQSPLRIVRDIKGVERNIILEIWVELWTGCVMSHRRFMNLSAKVHYDELIWSLSDNAE' A
#
# COMPACT_ATOMS: atom_id res chain seq x y z
N LYS A 1 -5.33 11.39 0.34
CA LYS A 1 -6.01 11.94 -0.86
C LYS A 1 -6.21 10.80 -1.85
N THR A 2 -7.37 10.72 -2.49
CA THR A 2 -7.71 9.64 -3.43
C THR A 2 -7.98 10.25 -4.80
N THR A 3 -7.29 9.77 -5.81
CA THR A 3 -7.50 10.19 -7.20
C THR A 3 -7.97 8.98 -7.99
N THR A 4 -9.12 9.12 -8.64
CA THR A 4 -9.74 8.05 -9.43
C THR A 4 -9.62 8.41 -10.91
N ASN A 5 -9.00 7.53 -11.68
CA ASN A 5 -9.05 7.54 -13.14
C ASN A 5 -9.62 6.16 -13.55
N ASN A 6 -10.49 6.06 -14.56
CA ASN A 6 -11.53 5.02 -14.74
C ASN A 6 -11.20 3.50 -14.56
N LYS A 7 -9.96 3.09 -14.24
CA LYS A 7 -9.58 1.72 -13.84
C LYS A 7 -8.57 1.62 -12.69
N ASN A 8 -8.04 2.74 -12.19
CA ASN A 8 -6.99 2.77 -11.17
C ASN A 8 -7.40 3.65 -9.98
N ILE A 9 -7.20 3.12 -8.78
CA ILE A 9 -7.43 3.83 -7.52
C ILE A 9 -6.08 4.01 -6.84
N THR A 10 -5.73 5.27 -6.57
CA THR A 10 -4.54 5.60 -5.77
C THR A 10 -4.96 6.03 -4.37
N ILE A 11 -4.42 5.36 -3.35
CA ILE A 11 -4.68 5.68 -1.93
C ILE A 11 -3.36 6.14 -1.30
N ASN A 12 -3.33 7.35 -0.77
CA ASN A 12 -2.23 7.81 0.07
C ASN A 12 -2.60 7.60 1.55
N GLN A 13 -1.88 6.69 2.21
CA GLN A 13 -2.01 6.40 3.63
C GLN A 13 -0.99 7.21 4.42
N SER A 14 -1.50 8.18 5.19
CA SER A 14 -0.74 8.97 6.14
C SER A 14 -1.63 9.44 7.31
N PRO A 15 -1.07 9.64 8.51
CA PRO A 15 0.30 9.31 8.94
C PRO A 15 0.50 7.81 9.21
N LEU A 16 1.74 7.32 9.14
CA LEU A 16 2.08 5.90 9.32
C LEU A 16 2.20 5.49 10.80
N ARG A 17 1.04 5.38 11.47
CA ARG A 17 1.00 5.03 12.91
C ARG A 17 1.61 3.68 13.27
N ILE A 18 1.69 2.74 12.33
CA ILE A 18 2.28 1.40 12.51
C ILE A 18 3.78 1.44 12.83
N VAL A 19 4.47 2.51 12.43
CA VAL A 19 5.89 2.74 12.72
C VAL A 19 6.12 3.99 13.58
N ARG A 20 5.10 4.40 14.35
CA ARG A 20 5.24 5.53 15.26
C ARG A 20 6.40 5.28 16.23
N ASP A 21 7.26 6.27 16.39
CA ASP A 21 8.45 6.24 17.26
C ASP A 21 9.52 5.20 16.89
N ILE A 22 9.34 4.48 15.77
CA ILE A 22 10.34 3.57 15.21
C ILE A 22 11.15 4.33 14.17
N LYS A 23 12.48 4.23 14.26
CA LYS A 23 13.43 4.94 13.39
C LYS A 23 14.38 3.95 12.74
N GLY A 24 15.16 4.40 11.77
CA GLY A 24 16.24 3.62 11.20
C GLY A 24 15.78 2.40 10.40
N VAL A 25 16.57 1.34 10.45
CA VAL A 25 16.39 0.13 9.63
C VAL A 25 15.13 -0.63 10.06
N GLU A 26 14.83 -0.63 11.35
CA GLU A 26 13.68 -1.29 11.97
C GLU A 26 12.37 -0.72 11.42
N ARG A 27 12.32 0.60 11.20
CA ARG A 27 11.17 1.26 10.56
C ARG A 27 10.93 0.71 9.15
N ASN A 28 11.99 0.54 8.37
CA ASN A 28 11.89 0.09 6.99
C ASN A 28 11.43 -1.38 6.93
N ILE A 29 11.99 -2.23 7.79
CA ILE A 29 11.59 -3.64 7.89
C ILE A 29 10.10 -3.77 8.22
N ILE A 30 9.60 -3.00 9.19
CA ILE A 30 8.17 -3.05 9.56
C ILE A 30 7.29 -2.55 8.41
N LEU A 31 7.71 -1.51 7.69
CA LEU A 31 6.96 -1.03 6.52
C LEU A 31 6.93 -2.05 5.38
N GLU A 32 8.04 -2.74 5.10
CA GLU A 32 8.11 -3.81 4.11
C GLU A 32 7.15 -4.95 4.47
N ILE A 33 7.20 -5.44 5.71
CA ILE A 33 6.28 -6.47 6.21
C ILE A 33 4.82 -6.01 6.10
N TRP A 34 4.53 -4.77 6.49
CA TRP A 34 3.19 -4.20 6.40
C TRP A 34 2.69 -4.15 4.95
N VAL A 35 3.57 -3.79 4.01
CA VAL A 35 3.25 -3.79 2.57
C VAL A 35 2.91 -5.18 2.07
N GLU A 36 3.72 -6.18 2.40
CA GLU A 36 3.51 -7.57 1.99
C GLU A 36 2.20 -8.15 2.54
N LEU A 37 1.91 -7.89 3.83
CA LEU A 37 0.67 -8.36 4.47
C LEU A 37 -0.59 -7.82 3.78
N TRP A 38 -0.64 -6.52 3.49
CA TRP A 38 -1.78 -5.93 2.81
C TRP A 38 -1.88 -6.36 1.35
N THR A 39 -0.75 -6.50 0.68
CA THR A 39 -0.71 -7.03 -0.70
C THR A 39 -1.28 -8.44 -0.74
N GLY A 40 -0.82 -9.34 0.12
CA GLY A 40 -1.35 -10.70 0.21
C GLY A 40 -2.84 -10.72 0.55
N CYS A 41 -3.29 -9.88 1.48
CA CYS A 41 -4.71 -9.76 1.86
C CYS A 41 -5.57 -9.33 0.66
N VAL A 42 -5.19 -8.28 -0.06
CA VAL A 42 -5.95 -7.80 -1.23
C VAL A 42 -5.93 -8.83 -2.36
N MET A 43 -4.78 -9.45 -2.63
CA MET A 43 -4.63 -10.48 -3.66
C MET A 43 -5.41 -11.76 -3.35
N SER A 44 -5.66 -12.05 -2.07
CA SER A 44 -6.51 -13.18 -1.66
C SER A 44 -7.99 -12.97 -1.99
N HIS A 45 -8.41 -11.71 -2.25
CA HIS A 45 -9.78 -11.41 -2.60
C HIS A 45 -10.10 -11.84 -4.04
N ARG A 46 -11.24 -12.51 -4.23
CA ARG A 46 -11.61 -13.34 -5.41
C ARG A 46 -11.79 -12.61 -6.75
N ARG A 47 -11.49 -11.31 -6.81
CA ARG A 47 -11.48 -10.48 -8.03
C ARG A 47 -10.02 -10.12 -8.24
N PHE A 48 -9.38 -10.64 -9.30
CA PHE A 48 -7.96 -10.44 -9.59
C PHE A 48 -7.64 -8.94 -9.74
N MET A 49 -7.35 -8.28 -8.62
CA MET A 49 -6.93 -6.89 -8.60
C MET A 49 -5.42 -6.87 -8.41
N ASN A 50 -4.72 -6.02 -9.18
CA ASN A 50 -3.30 -5.79 -8.95
C ASN A 50 -3.12 -4.64 -7.95
N LEU A 51 -2.27 -4.84 -6.95
CA LEU A 51 -1.94 -3.87 -5.93
C LEU A 51 -0.43 -3.69 -5.90
N SER A 52 0.00 -2.44 -5.93
CA SER A 52 1.39 -2.05 -5.68
C SER A 52 1.44 -0.93 -4.65
N ALA A 53 2.56 -0.81 -3.94
CA ALA A 53 2.77 0.23 -2.94
C ALA A 53 4.14 0.87 -3.12
N LYS A 54 4.23 2.18 -2.89
CA LYS A 54 5.49 2.92 -2.80
C LYS A 54 5.59 3.61 -1.46
N VAL A 55 6.68 3.38 -0.75
CA VAL A 55 7.03 4.12 0.47
C VAL A 55 7.59 5.49 0.07
N HIS A 56 7.06 6.57 0.65
CA HIS A 56 7.57 7.92 0.45
C HIS A 56 7.55 8.71 1.77
N TYR A 57 8.71 8.87 2.40
CA TYR A 57 8.87 9.48 3.74
C TYR A 57 7.93 8.85 4.78
N ASP A 58 6.88 9.58 5.19
CA ASP A 58 5.88 9.18 6.16
C ASP A 58 4.53 8.82 5.53
N GLU A 59 4.58 8.36 4.28
CA GLU A 59 3.43 8.00 3.49
C GLU A 59 3.63 6.66 2.79
N LEU A 60 2.54 5.92 2.65
CA LEU A 60 2.43 4.77 1.73
C LEU A 60 1.46 5.14 0.62
N ILE A 61 1.95 5.14 -0.62
CA ILE A 61 1.15 5.39 -1.81
C ILE A 61 0.81 4.04 -2.43
N TRP A 62 -0.45 3.63 -2.28
CA TRP A 62 -1.00 2.42 -2.85
C TRP A 62 -1.58 2.70 -4.24
N SER A 63 -1.34 1.82 -5.19
CA SER A 63 -1.94 1.84 -6.52
C SER A 63 -2.64 0.50 -6.76
N LEU A 64 -3.96 0.57 -6.91
CA LEU A 64 -4.84 -0.55 -7.17
C LEU A 64 -5.36 -0.45 -8.61
N SER A 65 -5.31 -1.54 -9.38
CA SER A 65 -5.87 -1.63 -10.73
C SER A 65 -6.64 -2.93 -10.93
N ASP A 66 -7.74 -2.88 -11.69
CA ASP A 66 -8.47 -4.08 -12.09
C ASP A 66 -7.68 -4.82 -13.19
N ASN A 67 -7.44 -6.14 -13.06
CA ASN A 67 -6.80 -6.95 -14.11
C ASN A 67 -7.83 -7.39 -15.16
N ALA A 68 -8.75 -6.50 -15.56
CA ALA A 68 -9.76 -6.83 -16.55
C ALA A 68 -9.08 -7.09 -17.91
N GLU A 69 -9.05 -8.36 -18.31
CA GLU A 69 -9.03 -8.79 -19.73
C GLU A 69 -10.22 -8.19 -20.49
#